data_AF-A0A7Y8MDU2-F1
#
_entry.id   AF-A0A7Y8MDU2-F1
#
_cell.length_a   1.000
_cell.length_b   1.000
_cell.length_c   1.000
_cell.angle_alpha   90.00
_cell.angle_beta   90.00
_cell.angle_gamma   90.00
#
_symmetry.space_group_name_H-M   'P 1'
#
loop_
_entity.id
_entity.type
_entity.pdbx_description
1 polymer ?
#
loop_
_entity_poly.entity_id
_entity_poly.type
_entity_poly.pdbx_seq_one_letter_code
_entity_poly.pdbx_strand_id
1 'polypeptide(L)'
;MHRTDMRKPKPDQTPETPAEEPAAPAMFYKPKPQRTEVRRAAAFPEATPRRAANSNRMAELAGNVWLGALMAETVWLAVLVLLWLPVTRGAAGLELDIDAAIRLFALGVLGTVVIFAGAAFVGAARRSDRASAHLARVSQRLTEPVGAAANEVVGLGTAVRQEIESLNNSLEGALKRVGMLEAIVREKAAQIDHSTATLEKRVGRLDELLGSERTKIEAMARDLDANVLKLVERIEARTRAVTEANARAEASFKKSETATAEQTRLLTAASEEALRAAKQAETVLRTQREELVKAGAGTLERAEAIAQRYREQTEALEAMSARFDTEQTKMRAVIEDQRSLATDLASSIESQAQRIDDTLRRTLSELMETSTQLAERTAASGTVFSERMAAVRKEGSVSTEALVVA
;
A
#
# COMPACT_ATOMS: atom_id res chain seq x y z
N MET A 1 13.56 -29.43 -23.34
CA MET A 1 12.71 -30.59 -23.65
C MET A 1 11.76 -30.78 -22.47
N HIS A 2 10.46 -30.99 -22.57
CA HIS A 2 9.44 -30.72 -23.57
C HIS A 2 8.12 -30.70 -22.78
N ARG A 3 7.11 -30.00 -23.30
CA ARG A 3 5.81 -29.71 -22.70
C ARG A 3 4.77 -30.64 -23.34
N THR A 4 3.93 -31.30 -22.56
CA THR A 4 2.60 -31.89 -22.92
C THR A 4 2.09 -32.56 -21.64
N ASP A 5 1.02 -32.17 -20.95
CA ASP A 5 -0.39 -31.93 -21.29
C ASP A 5 -1.17 -33.20 -21.70
N MET A 6 -2.38 -33.29 -21.12
CA MET A 6 -3.54 -34.12 -21.44
C MET A 6 -3.78 -35.50 -20.77
N ARG A 7 -5.03 -35.59 -20.28
CA ARG A 7 -5.96 -36.75 -20.16
C ARG A 7 -5.95 -37.63 -18.90
N LYS A 8 -6.95 -37.36 -18.06
CA LYS A 8 -7.64 -38.36 -17.22
C LYS A 8 -8.30 -39.43 -18.10
N PRO A 9 -8.34 -40.69 -17.61
CA PRO A 9 -9.52 -41.52 -17.76
C PRO A 9 -10.02 -42.11 -16.44
N LYS A 10 -11.27 -42.54 -16.52
CA LYS A 10 -12.25 -42.97 -15.53
C LYS A 10 -11.93 -44.38 -14.97
N PRO A 11 -12.15 -44.68 -13.67
CA PRO A 11 -12.04 -46.05 -13.16
C PRO A 11 -13.33 -46.87 -13.37
N ASP A 12 -13.15 -48.18 -13.25
CA ASP A 12 -13.94 -49.34 -13.68
C ASP A 12 -15.47 -49.31 -13.53
N GLN A 13 -16.11 -49.92 -14.52
CA GLN A 13 -17.50 -50.37 -14.53
C GLN A 13 -17.54 -51.86 -14.19
N THR A 14 -18.27 -52.22 -13.14
CA THR A 14 -18.73 -53.59 -12.86
C THR A 14 -19.92 -53.92 -13.77
N PRO A 15 -20.08 -55.16 -14.29
CA PRO A 15 -21.14 -55.48 -15.24
C PRO A 15 -22.54 -55.50 -14.65
N GLU A 16 -23.47 -55.11 -15.51
CA GLU A 16 -24.92 -55.01 -15.35
C GLU A 16 -25.59 -56.32 -14.91
N THR A 17 -26.61 -56.19 -14.06
CA THR A 17 -27.76 -57.10 -13.96
C THR A 17 -29.00 -56.28 -14.36
N PRO A 18 -29.97 -56.86 -15.11
CA PRO A 18 -30.88 -56.08 -15.96
C PRO A 18 -31.90 -55.20 -15.23
N ALA A 19 -32.27 -54.12 -15.93
CA ALA A 19 -33.20 -53.07 -15.57
C ALA A 19 -34.60 -53.57 -15.18
N GLU A 20 -35.11 -53.08 -14.06
CA GLU A 20 -36.54 -53.00 -13.74
C GLU A 20 -36.95 -51.52 -13.74
N GLU A 21 -38.01 -51.26 -14.51
CA GLU A 21 -38.55 -49.98 -14.92
C GLU A 21 -39.13 -49.17 -13.72
N PRO A 22 -38.90 -47.85 -13.63
CA PRO A 22 -39.39 -47.07 -12.50
C PRO A 22 -40.90 -46.79 -12.66
N ALA A 23 -41.70 -47.44 -11.82
CA ALA A 23 -43.13 -47.16 -11.67
C ALA A 23 -43.34 -45.70 -11.23
N ALA A 24 -44.00 -44.92 -12.10
CA ALA A 24 -44.45 -43.57 -11.82
C ALA A 24 -45.42 -43.53 -10.63
N PRO A 25 -45.39 -42.49 -9.78
CA PRO A 25 -46.35 -42.36 -8.69
C PRO A 25 -47.76 -42.12 -9.23
N ALA A 26 -48.68 -43.01 -8.84
CA ALA A 26 -50.10 -42.93 -9.14
C ALA A 26 -50.67 -41.57 -8.70
N MET A 27 -51.15 -40.79 -9.69
CA MET A 27 -51.98 -39.62 -9.45
C MET A 27 -53.25 -40.03 -8.70
N PHE A 28 -53.41 -39.54 -7.48
CA PHE A 28 -54.67 -39.62 -6.75
C PHE A 28 -55.72 -38.73 -7.44
N TYR A 29 -56.60 -39.38 -8.20
CA TYR A 29 -57.82 -38.81 -8.76
C TYR A 29 -58.81 -38.49 -7.62
N LYS A 30 -59.20 -37.23 -7.49
CA LYS A 30 -60.27 -36.78 -6.57
C LYS A 30 -61.63 -37.26 -7.11
N PRO A 31 -62.45 -38.02 -6.36
CA PRO A 31 -63.80 -38.34 -6.80
C PRO A 31 -64.71 -37.10 -6.66
N LYS A 32 -65.39 -36.75 -7.77
CA LYS A 32 -66.53 -35.80 -7.80
C LYS A 32 -67.72 -36.40 -7.05
N PRO A 33 -68.52 -35.62 -6.30
CA PRO A 33 -69.72 -36.14 -5.64
C PRO A 33 -70.77 -36.52 -6.69
N GLN A 34 -71.08 -37.82 -6.76
CA GLN A 34 -72.27 -38.32 -7.46
C GLN A 34 -73.51 -37.88 -6.69
N ARG A 35 -74.24 -36.95 -7.30
CA ARG A 35 -75.59 -36.56 -6.91
C ARG A 35 -76.52 -37.72 -7.23
N THR A 36 -76.88 -38.52 -6.24
CA THR A 36 -77.93 -39.54 -6.39
C THR A 36 -79.28 -38.82 -6.50
N GLU A 37 -79.83 -38.84 -7.70
CA GLU A 37 -81.20 -38.42 -7.99
C GLU A 37 -82.16 -39.39 -7.30
N VAL A 38 -82.80 -38.95 -6.21
CA VAL A 38 -83.96 -39.64 -5.66
C VAL A 38 -85.18 -39.20 -6.47
N ARG A 39 -85.49 -40.02 -7.48
CA ARG A 39 -86.71 -39.98 -8.28
C ARG A 39 -87.90 -40.26 -7.37
N ARG A 40 -88.70 -39.22 -7.15
CA ARG A 40 -90.01 -39.21 -6.46
C ARG A 40 -90.99 -40.16 -7.17
N ALA A 41 -91.52 -41.14 -6.43
CA ALA A 41 -92.77 -41.83 -6.76
C ALA A 41 -93.91 -41.24 -5.91
N ALA A 42 -95.07 -41.12 -6.54
CA ALA A 42 -96.20 -40.32 -6.11
C ALA A 42 -97.02 -40.93 -4.96
N ALA A 43 -97.50 -40.06 -4.08
CA ALA A 43 -98.77 -40.22 -3.35
C ALA A 43 -99.47 -38.86 -3.31
N PHE A 44 -100.80 -38.89 -3.46
CA PHE A 44 -101.72 -37.80 -3.82
C PHE A 44 -101.84 -36.63 -2.80
N PRO A 45 -102.45 -35.50 -3.19
CA PRO A 45 -102.28 -34.20 -2.54
C PRO A 45 -103.31 -33.95 -1.44
N GLU A 46 -102.87 -33.43 -0.30
CA GLU A 46 -103.73 -32.66 0.60
C GLU A 46 -103.46 -31.16 0.43
N ALA A 47 -104.57 -30.42 0.43
CA ALA A 47 -104.67 -29.02 0.09
C ALA A 47 -103.88 -28.10 1.02
N THR A 48 -103.32 -27.05 0.42
CA THR A 48 -102.67 -25.90 1.06
C THR A 48 -103.55 -25.21 2.11
N PRO A 49 -102.97 -24.41 3.02
CA PRO A 49 -102.92 -22.98 2.68
C PRO A 49 -101.53 -22.35 2.88
N ARG A 50 -101.00 -21.94 1.73
CA ARG A 50 -99.93 -20.98 1.54
C ARG A 50 -100.43 -19.60 1.98
N ARG A 51 -100.47 -19.32 3.29
CA ARG A 51 -100.78 -17.97 3.83
C ARG A 51 -100.19 -17.64 5.21
N ALA A 52 -99.13 -18.34 5.64
CA ALA A 52 -98.46 -18.09 6.93
C ALA A 52 -96.96 -17.75 6.79
N ALA A 53 -96.52 -17.29 5.62
CA ALA A 53 -95.11 -17.02 5.34
C ALA A 53 -94.71 -15.52 5.38
N ASN A 54 -95.65 -14.59 5.59
CA ASN A 54 -95.33 -13.16 5.75
C ASN A 54 -95.73 -12.53 7.09
N SER A 55 -96.52 -13.22 7.93
CA SER A 55 -96.93 -12.74 9.27
C SER A 55 -95.87 -13.00 10.36
N ASN A 56 -94.95 -13.94 10.12
CA ASN A 56 -94.04 -14.41 11.17
C ASN A 56 -92.77 -13.55 11.32
N ARG A 57 -92.43 -12.70 10.34
CA ARG A 57 -91.27 -11.79 10.45
C ARG A 57 -91.53 -10.57 11.33
N MET A 58 -92.78 -10.16 11.53
CA MET A 58 -93.13 -9.12 12.51
C MET A 58 -93.62 -9.69 13.85
N ALA A 59 -94.11 -10.93 13.89
CA ALA A 59 -94.47 -11.61 15.14
C ALA A 59 -93.25 -12.08 15.96
N GLU A 60 -92.12 -12.42 15.32
CA GLU A 60 -90.87 -12.75 16.03
C GLU A 60 -90.21 -11.53 16.70
N LEU A 61 -90.46 -10.31 16.22
CA LEU A 61 -89.97 -9.07 16.87
C LEU A 61 -90.86 -8.64 18.05
N ALA A 62 -92.13 -9.07 18.11
CA ALA A 62 -93.09 -8.71 19.15
C ALA A 62 -93.19 -9.74 20.31
N GLY A 63 -92.51 -10.88 20.19
CA GLY A 63 -92.59 -11.99 21.14
C GLY A 63 -91.79 -11.82 22.44
N ASN A 64 -90.74 -11.00 22.44
CA ASN A 64 -89.89 -10.81 23.62
C ASN A 64 -89.98 -9.36 24.12
N VAL A 65 -90.85 -9.15 25.13
CA VAL A 65 -90.95 -7.88 25.87
C VAL A 65 -89.57 -7.42 26.39
N TRP A 66 -88.69 -8.37 26.71
CA TRP A 66 -87.31 -8.13 27.12
C TRP A 66 -86.39 -7.61 26.00
N LEU A 67 -86.57 -8.04 24.74
CA LEU A 67 -85.83 -7.46 23.61
C LEU A 67 -86.30 -6.03 23.34
N GLY A 68 -87.60 -5.76 23.46
CA GLY A 68 -88.13 -4.39 23.39
C GLY A 68 -87.57 -3.50 24.50
N ALA A 69 -87.44 -4.02 25.72
CA ALA A 69 -86.84 -3.32 26.85
C ALA A 69 -85.34 -3.02 26.64
N LEU A 70 -84.56 -3.97 26.12
CA LEU A 70 -83.15 -3.76 25.80
C LEU A 70 -82.97 -2.70 24.70
N MET A 71 -83.81 -2.72 23.66
CA MET A 71 -83.78 -1.70 22.62
C MET A 71 -84.14 -0.31 23.18
N ALA A 72 -85.20 -0.23 23.99
CA ALA A 72 -85.58 1.03 24.65
C ALA A 72 -84.46 1.57 25.56
N GLU A 73 -83.76 0.69 26.28
CA GLU A 73 -82.61 1.04 27.12
C GLU A 73 -81.44 1.59 26.29
N THR A 74 -81.13 0.96 25.16
CA THR A 74 -80.06 1.47 24.27
C THR A 74 -80.39 2.85 23.71
N VAL A 75 -81.66 3.12 23.38
CA VAL A 75 -82.10 4.45 22.92
C VAL A 75 -82.03 5.45 24.08
N TRP A 76 -82.43 5.07 25.29
CA TRP A 76 -82.40 5.95 26.46
C TRP A 76 -80.97 6.36 26.86
N LEU A 77 -80.03 5.40 26.89
CA LEU A 77 -78.63 5.68 27.14
C LEU A 77 -78.02 6.56 26.04
N ALA A 78 -78.40 6.35 24.78
CA ALA A 78 -77.96 7.21 23.69
C ALA A 78 -78.44 8.66 23.86
N VAL A 79 -79.68 8.88 24.34
CA VAL A 79 -80.21 10.22 24.65
C VAL A 79 -79.43 10.87 25.81
N LEU A 80 -79.11 10.13 26.87
CA LEU A 80 -78.29 10.64 27.99
C LEU A 80 -76.88 11.04 27.54
N VAL A 81 -76.25 10.23 26.70
CA VAL A 81 -74.92 10.54 26.14
C VAL A 81 -74.97 11.77 25.24
N LEU A 82 -76.02 11.91 24.42
CA LEU A 82 -76.22 13.08 23.57
C LEU A 82 -76.48 14.35 24.39
N LEU A 83 -77.16 14.24 25.53
CA LEU A 83 -77.39 15.34 26.47
C LEU A 83 -76.12 15.73 27.24
N TRP A 84 -75.22 14.76 27.51
CA TRP A 84 -73.97 14.97 28.23
C TRP A 84 -72.83 15.55 27.36
N LEU A 85 -72.89 15.29 26.04
CA LEU A 85 -71.87 15.73 25.09
C LEU A 85 -71.68 17.27 24.98
N PRO A 86 -72.75 18.09 24.94
CA PRO A 86 -72.64 19.55 24.90
C PRO A 86 -72.10 20.16 26.20
N VAL A 87 -72.39 19.51 27.34
CA VAL A 87 -71.93 19.91 28.67
C VAL A 87 -70.42 19.74 28.79
N THR A 88 -69.90 18.56 28.43
CA THR A 88 -68.45 18.27 28.52
C THR A 88 -67.59 19.08 27.55
N ARG A 89 -68.17 19.51 26.42
CA ARG A 89 -67.48 20.35 25.44
C ARG A 89 -67.61 21.86 25.71
N GLY A 90 -68.28 22.26 26.79
CA GLY A 90 -68.50 23.67 27.14
C GLY A 90 -69.36 24.45 26.13
N ALA A 91 -69.94 23.76 25.15
CA ALA A 91 -70.65 24.38 24.03
C ALA A 91 -72.05 24.87 24.41
N ALA A 92 -72.59 24.40 25.54
CA ALA A 92 -73.94 24.74 25.99
C ALA A 92 -74.01 25.91 26.98
N GLY A 93 -72.89 26.48 27.43
CA GLY A 93 -72.89 27.57 28.43
C GLY A 93 -73.49 27.22 29.79
N LEU A 94 -73.82 25.94 30.03
CA LEU A 94 -74.22 25.42 31.33
C LEU A 94 -72.94 25.04 32.10
N GLU A 95 -72.46 25.92 32.96
CA GLU A 95 -71.55 25.52 34.04
C GLU A 95 -72.31 24.59 34.97
N LEU A 96 -72.00 23.29 34.90
CA LEU A 96 -72.69 22.29 35.71
C LEU A 96 -72.14 22.32 37.14
N ASP A 97 -72.88 22.96 38.04
CA ASP A 97 -72.71 22.79 39.48
C ASP A 97 -72.89 21.31 39.86
N ILE A 98 -72.24 20.85 40.92
CA ILE A 98 -72.26 19.45 41.36
C ILE A 98 -73.70 18.95 41.55
N ASP A 99 -74.59 19.84 41.99
CA ASP A 99 -76.03 19.58 42.10
C ASP A 99 -76.71 19.26 40.77
N ALA A 100 -76.31 19.91 39.67
CA ALA A 100 -76.86 19.64 38.35
C ALA A 100 -76.36 18.29 37.80
N ALA A 101 -75.11 17.92 38.10
CA ALA A 101 -74.57 16.61 37.75
C ALA A 101 -75.30 15.48 38.49
N ILE A 102 -75.57 15.66 39.79
CA ILE A 102 -76.33 14.69 40.60
C ILE A 102 -77.77 14.55 40.09
N ARG A 103 -78.44 15.66 39.71
CA ARG A 103 -79.80 15.61 39.15
C ARG A 103 -79.87 14.87 37.80
N LEU A 104 -78.88 15.06 36.93
CA LEU A 104 -78.80 14.33 35.65
C LEU A 104 -78.55 12.84 35.87
N PHE A 105 -77.67 12.49 36.81
CA PHE A 105 -77.43 11.10 37.18
C PHE A 105 -78.68 10.44 37.75
N ALA A 106 -79.37 11.13 38.67
CA ALA A 106 -80.62 10.65 39.26
C ALA A 106 -81.71 10.43 38.20
N LEU A 107 -81.81 11.32 37.21
CA LEU A 107 -82.75 11.17 36.09
C LEU A 107 -82.43 9.96 35.21
N GLY A 108 -81.14 9.68 34.98
CA GLY A 108 -80.71 8.51 34.21
C GLY A 108 -81.03 7.19 34.89
N VAL A 109 -80.77 7.10 36.20
CA VAL A 109 -81.13 5.94 37.02
C VAL A 109 -82.65 5.75 37.07
N LEU A 110 -83.40 6.84 37.26
CA LEU A 110 -84.86 6.79 37.30
C LEU A 110 -85.46 6.29 35.97
N GLY A 111 -84.95 6.77 34.83
CA GLY A 111 -85.41 6.33 33.51
C GLY A 111 -85.21 4.83 33.28
N THR A 112 -84.06 4.30 33.69
CA THR A 112 -83.73 2.87 33.61
C THR A 112 -84.73 2.03 34.42
N VAL A 113 -85.03 2.46 35.65
CA VAL A 113 -85.98 1.76 36.54
C VAL A 113 -87.39 1.76 35.96
N VAL A 114 -87.84 2.87 35.37
CA VAL A 114 -89.19 2.98 34.77
C VAL A 114 -89.33 2.08 33.55
N ILE A 115 -88.31 2.00 32.68
CA ILE A 115 -88.33 1.13 31.49
C ILE A 115 -88.41 -0.35 31.90
N PHE A 116 -87.61 -0.78 32.88
CA PHE A 116 -87.65 -2.15 33.38
C PHE A 116 -88.95 -2.48 34.13
N ALA A 117 -89.48 -1.54 34.93
CA ALA A 117 -90.77 -1.72 35.61
C ALA A 117 -91.92 -1.84 34.60
N GLY A 118 -91.92 -1.04 33.53
CA GLY A 118 -92.90 -1.14 32.45
C GLY A 118 -92.84 -2.48 31.72
N ALA A 119 -91.64 -2.97 31.42
CA ALA A 119 -91.44 -4.29 30.81
C ALA A 119 -91.93 -5.43 31.72
N ALA A 120 -91.65 -5.36 33.03
CA ALA A 120 -92.15 -6.30 34.02
C ALA A 120 -93.68 -6.26 34.14
N PHE A 121 -94.28 -5.07 34.11
CA PHE A 121 -95.73 -4.89 34.20
C PHE A 121 -96.46 -5.38 32.94
N VAL A 122 -95.94 -5.13 31.74
CA VAL A 122 -96.49 -5.69 30.50
C VAL A 122 -96.32 -7.22 30.47
N GLY A 123 -95.20 -7.74 30.99
CA GLY A 123 -95.00 -9.17 31.18
C GLY A 123 -95.91 -9.80 32.25
N ALA A 124 -96.37 -9.02 33.23
CA ALA A 124 -97.33 -9.45 34.25
C ALA A 124 -98.79 -9.35 33.76
N ALA A 125 -99.14 -8.28 33.04
CA ALA A 125 -100.45 -8.08 32.44
C ALA A 125 -100.77 -9.17 31.40
N ARG A 126 -99.79 -9.58 30.59
CA ARG A 126 -99.93 -10.71 29.64
C ARG A 126 -100.10 -12.07 30.33
N ARG A 127 -99.80 -12.18 31.63
CA ARG A 127 -100.08 -13.38 32.44
C ARG A 127 -101.48 -13.38 33.06
N SER A 128 -102.19 -12.25 33.05
CA SER A 128 -103.54 -12.10 33.61
C SER A 128 -104.68 -12.22 32.57
N ASP A 129 -104.48 -12.99 31.50
CA ASP A 129 -105.54 -13.32 30.52
C ASP A 129 -105.77 -14.83 30.36
N ARG A 130 -105.23 -15.64 31.29
CA ARG A 130 -105.43 -17.10 31.33
C ARG A 130 -106.14 -17.60 32.58
N ALA A 131 -106.75 -16.70 33.35
CA ALA A 131 -107.42 -17.03 34.62
C ALA A 131 -108.95 -16.79 34.62
N SER A 132 -109.56 -16.44 33.48
CA SER A 132 -111.00 -16.09 33.41
C SER A 132 -111.88 -17.10 32.66
N ALA A 133 -111.39 -18.31 32.37
CA ALA A 133 -112.16 -19.36 31.67
C ALA A 133 -112.71 -20.50 32.56
N HIS A 134 -112.61 -20.37 33.90
CA HIS A 134 -113.00 -21.45 34.82
C HIS A 134 -114.03 -21.10 35.92
N LEU A 135 -114.64 -19.89 35.90
CA LEU A 135 -115.70 -19.51 36.87
C LEU A 135 -117.09 -19.32 36.26
N ALA A 136 -117.32 -19.79 35.03
CA ALA A 136 -118.65 -19.76 34.38
C ALA A 136 -119.32 -21.14 34.23
N ARG A 137 -118.73 -22.22 34.76
CA ARG A 137 -119.21 -23.61 34.56
C ARG A 137 -119.81 -24.30 35.79
N VAL A 138 -119.98 -23.60 36.92
CA VAL A 138 -120.45 -24.22 38.18
C VAL A 138 -121.89 -23.83 38.58
N SER A 139 -122.54 -22.87 37.91
CA SER A 139 -123.87 -22.41 38.35
C SER A 139 -125.08 -23.07 37.65
N GLN A 140 -124.91 -24.11 36.83
CA GLN A 140 -126.03 -24.61 36.00
C GLN A 140 -126.15 -26.14 35.87
N ARG A 141 -125.78 -26.91 36.91
CA ARG A 141 -126.07 -28.36 36.95
C ARG A 141 -126.60 -28.85 38.29
N LEU A 142 -127.62 -28.16 38.79
CA LEU A 142 -128.50 -28.67 39.85
C LEU A 142 -129.96 -28.67 39.40
N THR A 143 -130.29 -29.36 38.30
CA THR A 143 -131.64 -29.93 38.10
C THR A 143 -131.58 -31.06 37.06
N GLU A 144 -131.62 -32.30 37.57
CA GLU A 144 -132.24 -33.51 36.98
C GLU A 144 -131.68 -34.17 35.68
N PRO A 145 -131.93 -35.48 35.47
CA PRO A 145 -131.60 -36.59 36.35
C PRO A 145 -130.89 -37.75 35.60
N VAL A 146 -130.52 -38.75 36.39
CA VAL A 146 -129.70 -39.95 36.12
C VAL A 146 -130.10 -40.74 34.86
N GLY A 147 -129.25 -40.64 33.82
CA GLY A 147 -129.24 -41.54 32.66
C GLY A 147 -127.84 -41.78 32.06
N ALA A 148 -126.77 -41.31 32.71
CA ALA A 148 -125.43 -41.25 32.13
C ALA A 148 -124.38 -42.19 32.78
N ALA A 149 -124.74 -43.00 33.78
CA ALA A 149 -123.77 -43.91 34.41
C ALA A 149 -123.23 -45.00 33.45
N ALA A 150 -123.91 -45.30 32.35
CA ALA A 150 -123.41 -46.21 31.32
C ALA A 150 -122.45 -45.53 30.31
N ASN A 151 -122.68 -44.27 29.96
CA ASN A 151 -121.80 -43.51 29.05
C ASN A 151 -120.59 -42.89 29.78
N GLU A 152 -120.70 -42.63 31.08
CA GLU A 152 -119.61 -42.10 31.90
C GLU A 152 -118.53 -43.15 32.19
N VAL A 153 -118.90 -44.44 32.36
CA VAL A 153 -117.94 -45.56 32.46
C VAL A 153 -117.25 -45.86 31.13
N VAL A 154 -117.96 -45.76 30.00
CA VAL A 154 -117.37 -45.91 28.64
C VAL A 154 -116.50 -44.69 28.27
N GLY A 155 -116.89 -43.48 28.69
CA GLY A 155 -116.12 -42.25 28.53
C GLY A 155 -114.86 -42.20 29.41
N LEU A 156 -114.94 -42.67 30.66
CA LEU A 156 -113.77 -42.86 31.53
C LEU A 156 -112.83 -43.94 30.98
N GLY A 157 -113.36 -45.04 30.46
CA GLY A 157 -112.55 -46.09 29.82
C GLY A 157 -111.79 -45.61 28.58
N THR A 158 -112.42 -44.77 27.75
CA THR A 158 -111.78 -44.21 26.55
C THR A 158 -110.82 -43.07 26.88
N ALA A 159 -111.13 -42.21 27.86
CA ALA A 159 -110.23 -41.16 28.33
C ALA A 159 -108.99 -41.74 29.04
N VAL A 160 -109.14 -42.74 29.91
CA VAL A 160 -108.01 -43.43 30.54
C VAL A 160 -107.16 -44.15 29.49
N ARG A 161 -107.77 -44.76 28.47
CA ARG A 161 -107.01 -45.38 27.37
C ARG A 161 -106.23 -44.35 26.55
N GLN A 162 -106.83 -43.19 26.25
CA GLN A 162 -106.13 -42.10 25.56
C GLN A 162 -105.03 -41.47 26.42
N GLU A 163 -105.25 -41.36 27.73
CA GLU A 163 -104.24 -40.85 28.67
C GLU A 163 -103.10 -41.85 28.83
N ILE A 164 -103.39 -43.15 28.95
CA ILE A 164 -102.37 -44.21 28.97
C ILE A 164 -101.61 -44.23 27.64
N GLU A 165 -102.28 -44.06 26.49
CA GLU A 165 -101.63 -44.00 25.18
C GLU A 165 -100.76 -42.74 25.06
N SER A 166 -101.23 -41.59 25.53
CA SER A 166 -100.46 -40.33 25.61
C SER A 166 -99.24 -40.48 26.53
N LEU A 167 -99.41 -41.10 27.70
CA LEU A 167 -98.35 -41.37 28.66
C LEU A 167 -97.34 -42.37 28.09
N ASN A 168 -97.81 -43.43 27.41
CA ASN A 168 -96.96 -44.40 26.75
C ASN A 168 -96.13 -43.74 25.64
N ASN A 169 -96.76 -42.93 24.79
CA ASN A 169 -96.07 -42.13 23.78
C ASN A 169 -95.09 -41.11 24.40
N SER A 170 -95.43 -40.52 25.55
CA SER A 170 -94.55 -39.59 26.27
C SER A 170 -93.36 -40.30 26.92
N LEU A 171 -93.57 -41.50 27.46
CA LEU A 171 -92.55 -42.35 28.06
C LEU A 171 -91.62 -42.88 26.98
N GLU A 172 -92.15 -43.33 25.86
CA GLU A 172 -91.34 -43.77 24.73
C GLU A 172 -90.54 -42.60 24.13
N GLY A 173 -91.11 -41.40 24.11
CA GLY A 173 -90.41 -40.16 23.75
C GLY A 173 -89.30 -39.80 24.75
N ALA A 174 -89.54 -39.96 26.05
CA ALA A 174 -88.54 -39.73 27.09
C ALA A 174 -87.41 -40.78 27.02
N LEU A 175 -87.74 -42.06 26.83
CA LEU A 175 -86.77 -43.14 26.65
C LEU A 175 -85.90 -42.91 25.40
N LYS A 176 -86.49 -42.46 24.29
CA LYS A 176 -85.74 -42.05 23.09
C LYS A 176 -84.78 -40.88 23.37
N ARG A 177 -85.21 -39.88 24.14
CA ARG A 177 -84.36 -38.75 24.56
C ARG A 177 -83.23 -39.18 25.50
N VAL A 178 -83.51 -40.06 26.46
CA VAL A 178 -82.50 -40.62 27.36
C VAL A 178 -81.50 -41.46 26.57
N GLY A 179 -81.95 -42.31 25.64
CA GLY A 179 -81.06 -43.07 24.75
C GLY A 179 -80.20 -42.16 23.86
N MET A 180 -80.77 -41.06 23.36
CA MET A 180 -80.01 -40.05 22.62
C MET A 180 -78.98 -39.34 23.49
N LEU A 181 -79.34 -38.95 24.73
CA LEU A 181 -78.41 -38.35 25.68
C LEU A 181 -77.30 -39.33 26.07
N GLU A 182 -77.59 -40.60 26.28
CA GLU A 182 -76.59 -41.63 26.57
C GLU A 182 -75.64 -41.83 25.38
N ALA A 183 -76.16 -41.80 24.15
CA ALA A 183 -75.32 -41.82 22.94
C ALA A 183 -74.42 -40.58 22.85
N ILE A 184 -74.95 -39.38 23.12
CA ILE A 184 -74.16 -38.13 23.13
C ILE A 184 -73.11 -38.16 24.24
N VAL A 185 -73.45 -38.60 25.45
CA VAL A 185 -72.53 -38.70 26.57
C VAL A 185 -71.43 -39.71 26.27
N ARG A 186 -71.76 -40.87 25.69
CA ARG A 186 -70.75 -41.85 25.25
C ARG A 186 -69.83 -41.28 24.18
N GLU A 187 -70.36 -40.59 23.19
CA GLU A 187 -69.56 -39.92 22.15
C GLU A 187 -68.65 -38.84 22.76
N LYS A 188 -69.16 -38.04 23.69
CA LYS A 188 -68.37 -37.01 24.39
C LYS A 188 -67.32 -37.59 25.31
N ALA A 189 -67.62 -38.70 26.01
CA ALA A 189 -66.64 -39.41 26.81
C ALA A 189 -65.52 -39.97 25.91
N ALA A 190 -65.87 -40.62 24.80
CA ALA A 190 -64.89 -41.11 23.82
C ALA A 190 -64.03 -39.98 23.22
N GLN A 191 -64.65 -38.82 22.94
CA GLN A 191 -63.93 -37.63 22.47
C GLN A 191 -62.96 -37.10 23.54
N ILE A 192 -63.36 -37.06 24.81
CA ILE A 192 -62.51 -36.66 25.93
C ILE A 192 -61.34 -37.63 26.05
N ASP A 193 -61.59 -38.94 26.13
CA ASP A 193 -60.55 -39.96 26.27
C ASP A 193 -59.53 -39.89 25.13
N HIS A 194 -60.00 -39.75 23.89
CA HIS A 194 -59.12 -39.56 22.74
C HIS A 194 -58.29 -38.27 22.84
N SER A 195 -58.91 -37.16 23.27
CA SER A 195 -58.21 -35.89 23.45
C SER A 195 -57.19 -35.94 24.58
N THR A 196 -57.52 -36.60 25.70
CA THR A 196 -56.63 -36.82 26.84
C THR A 196 -55.44 -37.69 26.45
N ALA A 197 -55.67 -38.82 25.76
CA ALA A 197 -54.58 -39.65 25.25
C ALA A 197 -53.68 -38.90 24.25
N THR A 198 -54.26 -37.98 23.47
CA THR A 198 -53.49 -37.11 22.57
C THR A 198 -52.67 -36.07 23.35
N LEU A 199 -53.24 -35.49 24.41
CA LEU A 199 -52.56 -34.55 25.29
C LEU A 199 -51.41 -35.22 26.03
N GLU A 200 -51.61 -36.39 26.61
CA GLU A 200 -50.55 -37.16 27.27
C GLU A 200 -49.38 -37.46 26.33
N LYS A 201 -49.65 -37.87 25.08
CA LYS A 201 -48.61 -38.05 24.06
C LYS A 201 -47.90 -36.75 23.69
N ARG A 202 -48.58 -35.60 23.71
CA ARG A 202 -47.96 -34.29 23.47
C ARG A 202 -47.09 -33.85 24.63
N VAL A 203 -47.57 -34.03 25.86
CA VAL A 203 -46.83 -33.73 27.10
C VAL A 203 -45.60 -34.61 27.18
N GLY A 204 -45.70 -35.92 26.92
CA GLY A 204 -44.55 -36.82 26.90
C GLY A 204 -43.49 -36.42 25.87
N ARG A 205 -43.89 -36.03 24.65
CA ARG A 205 -42.95 -35.51 23.64
C ARG A 205 -42.33 -34.17 24.04
N LEU A 206 -43.09 -33.31 24.71
CA LEU A 206 -42.57 -32.02 25.19
C LEU A 206 -41.55 -32.24 26.30
N ASP A 207 -41.81 -33.18 27.22
CA ASP A 207 -40.88 -33.54 28.29
C ASP A 207 -39.58 -34.13 27.72
N GLU A 208 -39.67 -35.02 26.74
CA GLU A 208 -38.51 -35.56 26.03
C GLU A 208 -37.70 -34.45 25.32
N LEU A 209 -38.39 -33.53 24.64
CA LEU A 209 -37.75 -32.40 23.97
C LEU A 209 -37.07 -31.46 24.97
N LEU A 210 -37.74 -31.11 26.08
CA LEU A 210 -37.18 -30.27 27.13
C LEU A 210 -35.99 -30.95 27.82
N GLY A 211 -36.05 -32.26 28.05
CA GLY A 211 -34.91 -33.05 28.54
C GLY A 211 -33.73 -33.02 27.55
N SER A 212 -34.00 -33.17 26.25
CA SER A 212 -32.99 -33.07 25.19
C SER A 212 -32.38 -31.67 25.10
N GLU A 213 -33.19 -30.62 25.17
CA GLU A 213 -32.72 -29.24 25.16
C GLU A 213 -31.91 -28.89 26.41
N ARG A 214 -32.38 -29.31 27.58
CA ARG A 214 -31.66 -29.12 28.85
C ARG A 214 -30.27 -29.77 28.79
N THR A 215 -30.18 -31.02 28.35
CA THR A 215 -28.89 -31.72 28.24
C THR A 215 -27.95 -31.07 27.23
N LYS A 216 -28.48 -30.55 26.11
CA LYS A 216 -27.69 -29.76 25.13
C LYS A 216 -27.20 -28.44 25.72
N ILE A 217 -28.03 -27.72 26.47
CA ILE A 217 -27.64 -26.48 27.15
C ILE A 217 -26.55 -26.76 28.20
N GLU A 218 -26.72 -27.82 29.00
CA GLU A 218 -25.71 -28.25 29.98
C GLU A 218 -24.39 -28.68 29.32
N ALA A 219 -24.44 -29.30 28.13
CA ALA A 219 -23.25 -29.61 27.34
C ALA A 219 -22.59 -28.33 26.80
N MET A 220 -23.38 -27.42 26.22
CA MET A 220 -22.89 -26.15 25.70
C MET A 220 -22.27 -25.27 26.79
N ALA A 221 -22.85 -25.24 28.00
CA ALA A 221 -22.30 -24.54 29.14
C ALA A 221 -20.93 -25.12 29.57
N ARG A 222 -20.79 -26.45 29.60
CA ARG A 222 -19.51 -27.11 29.88
C ARG A 222 -18.46 -26.85 28.81
N ASP A 223 -18.85 -26.90 27.54
CA ASP A 223 -17.95 -26.61 26.42
C ASP A 223 -17.51 -25.14 26.43
N LEU A 224 -18.44 -24.22 26.74
CA LEU A 224 -18.12 -22.80 26.89
C LEU A 224 -17.13 -22.58 28.04
N ASP A 225 -17.35 -23.19 29.20
CA ASP A 225 -16.44 -23.09 30.34
C ASP A 225 -15.05 -23.62 30.00
N ALA A 226 -14.96 -24.80 29.38
CA ALA A 226 -13.70 -25.36 28.91
C ALA A 226 -13.00 -24.47 27.87
N ASN A 227 -13.77 -23.83 26.98
CA ASN A 227 -13.23 -22.91 25.98
C ASN A 227 -12.77 -21.58 26.60
N VAL A 228 -13.46 -21.08 27.62
CA VAL A 228 -13.06 -19.88 28.38
C VAL A 228 -11.75 -20.15 29.11
N LEU A 229 -11.61 -21.28 29.79
CA LEU A 229 -10.36 -21.67 30.45
C LEU A 229 -9.19 -21.75 29.45
N LYS A 230 -9.39 -22.40 28.30
CA LYS A 230 -8.38 -22.44 27.22
C LYS A 230 -8.07 -21.06 26.64
N LEU A 231 -9.07 -20.18 26.55
CA LEU A 231 -8.87 -18.82 26.07
C LEU A 231 -8.05 -17.99 27.05
N VAL A 232 -8.33 -18.10 28.36
CA VAL A 232 -7.54 -17.45 29.41
C VAL A 232 -6.09 -17.93 29.36
N GLU A 233 -5.86 -19.23 29.29
CA GLU A 233 -4.50 -19.79 29.15
C GLU A 233 -3.78 -19.26 27.90
N ARG A 234 -4.48 -19.20 26.75
CA ARG A 234 -3.92 -18.63 25.52
C ARG A 234 -3.63 -17.13 25.65
N ILE A 235 -4.50 -16.36 26.30
CA ILE A 235 -4.30 -14.93 26.53
C ILE A 235 -3.10 -14.70 27.46
N GLU A 236 -2.97 -15.48 28.53
CA GLU A 236 -1.80 -15.41 29.42
C GLU A 236 -0.51 -15.75 28.67
N ALA A 237 -0.49 -16.87 27.94
CA ALA A 237 0.67 -17.28 27.15
C ALA A 237 1.03 -16.23 26.10
N ARG A 238 0.03 -15.65 25.42
CA ARG A 238 0.24 -14.60 24.43
C ARG A 238 0.73 -13.30 25.07
N THR A 239 0.21 -12.94 26.25
CA THR A 239 0.64 -11.75 26.99
C THR A 239 2.10 -11.88 27.40
N ARG A 240 2.51 -13.05 27.94
CA ARG A 240 3.92 -13.35 28.23
C ARG A 240 4.79 -13.26 26.98
N ALA A 241 4.37 -13.88 25.88
CA ALA A 241 5.10 -13.81 24.61
C ALA A 241 5.25 -12.36 24.10
N VAL A 242 4.23 -11.52 24.25
CA VAL A 242 4.30 -10.09 23.90
C VAL A 242 5.26 -9.34 24.81
N THR A 243 5.24 -9.59 26.13
CA THR A 243 6.19 -8.95 27.06
C THR A 243 7.63 -9.34 26.76
N GLU A 244 7.89 -10.61 26.43
CA GLU A 244 9.22 -11.07 26.03
C GLU A 244 9.66 -10.50 24.68
N ALA A 245 8.75 -10.43 23.71
CA ALA A 245 9.02 -9.81 22.42
C ALA A 245 9.36 -8.33 22.59
N ASN A 246 8.65 -7.62 23.47
CA ASN A 246 8.94 -6.22 23.79
C ASN A 246 10.31 -6.07 24.47
N ALA A 247 10.63 -6.92 25.46
CA ALA A 247 11.95 -6.90 26.09
C ALA A 247 13.09 -7.18 25.10
N ARG A 248 12.89 -8.10 24.14
CA ARG A 248 13.84 -8.36 23.06
C ARG A 248 13.96 -7.18 22.11
N ALA A 249 12.85 -6.54 21.77
CA ALA A 249 12.85 -5.34 20.93
C ALA A 249 13.64 -4.20 21.60
N GLU A 250 13.39 -3.91 22.89
CA GLU A 250 14.13 -2.91 23.66
C GLU A 250 15.63 -3.22 23.72
N ALA A 251 16.01 -4.47 23.95
CA ALA A 251 17.42 -4.88 23.93
C ALA A 251 18.06 -4.67 22.55
N SER A 252 17.34 -4.98 21.47
CA SER A 252 17.82 -4.76 20.10
C SER A 252 17.96 -3.27 19.77
N PHE A 253 17.05 -2.42 20.25
CA PHE A 253 17.13 -0.97 20.08
C PHE A 253 18.33 -0.39 20.81
N LYS A 254 18.56 -0.77 22.08
CA LYS A 254 19.76 -0.34 22.83
C LYS A 254 21.06 -0.78 22.15
N LYS A 255 21.09 -2.00 21.61
CA LYS A 255 22.24 -2.49 20.84
C LYS A 255 22.43 -1.68 19.55
N SER A 256 21.36 -1.34 18.84
CA SER A 256 21.43 -0.50 17.65
C SER A 256 21.88 0.92 17.98
N GLU A 257 21.40 1.50 19.08
CA GLU A 257 21.77 2.83 19.54
C GLU A 257 23.26 2.90 19.86
N THR A 258 23.77 1.93 20.63
CA THR A 258 25.21 1.84 20.95
C THR A 258 26.07 1.59 19.71
N ALA A 259 25.63 0.75 18.78
CA ALA A 259 26.32 0.53 17.51
C ALA A 259 26.37 1.80 16.65
N THR A 260 25.26 2.54 16.55
CA THR A 260 25.19 3.82 15.81
C THR A 260 26.03 4.91 16.48
N ALA A 261 26.04 4.98 17.82
CA ALA A 261 26.87 5.92 18.56
C ALA A 261 28.37 5.64 18.33
N GLU A 262 28.77 4.36 18.36
CA GLU A 262 30.15 3.98 18.06
C GLU A 262 30.51 4.25 16.60
N GLN A 263 29.63 3.94 15.65
CA GLN A 263 29.85 4.24 14.24
C GLN A 263 30.00 5.75 14.00
N THR A 264 29.18 6.57 14.66
CA THR A 264 29.30 8.03 14.61
C THR A 264 30.65 8.47 15.15
N ARG A 265 31.08 7.93 16.29
CA ARG A 265 32.38 8.22 16.90
C ARG A 265 33.55 7.84 15.98
N LEU A 266 33.48 6.67 15.34
CA LEU A 266 34.48 6.20 14.38
C LEU A 266 34.51 7.08 13.13
N LEU A 267 33.35 7.49 12.60
CA LEU A 267 33.25 8.40 11.45
C LEU A 267 33.82 9.79 11.78
N THR A 268 33.54 10.33 12.97
CA THR A 268 34.13 11.60 13.42
C THR A 268 35.64 11.48 13.54
N ALA A 269 36.14 10.41 14.18
CA ALA A 269 37.58 10.19 14.32
C ALA A 269 38.28 10.02 12.96
N ALA A 270 37.71 9.25 12.04
CA ALA A 270 38.22 9.09 10.69
C ALA A 270 38.20 10.41 9.90
N SER A 271 37.16 11.24 10.07
CA SER A 271 37.06 12.55 9.44
C SER A 271 38.10 13.53 9.97
N GLU A 272 38.34 13.55 11.27
CA GLU A 272 39.42 14.34 11.88
C GLU A 272 40.79 13.90 11.36
N GLU A 273 41.02 12.59 11.26
CA GLU A 273 42.28 12.05 10.75
C GLU A 273 42.48 12.40 9.27
N ALA A 274 41.43 12.29 8.45
CA ALA A 274 41.47 12.72 7.07
C ALA A 274 41.78 14.22 6.94
N LEU A 275 41.20 15.06 7.80
CA LEU A 275 41.51 16.50 7.86
C LEU A 275 42.96 16.78 8.28
N ARG A 276 43.50 16.02 9.25
CA ARG A 276 44.92 16.12 9.65
C ARG A 276 45.84 15.72 8.50
N ALA A 277 45.58 14.58 7.86
CA ALA A 277 46.35 14.11 6.71
C ALA A 277 46.29 15.10 5.53
N ALA A 278 45.13 15.69 5.26
CA ALA A 278 44.98 16.71 4.23
C ALA A 278 45.81 17.97 4.53
N LYS A 279 45.78 18.48 5.77
CA LYS A 279 46.62 19.62 6.18
C LYS A 279 48.11 19.32 6.11
N GLN A 280 48.51 18.10 6.47
CA GLN A 280 49.89 17.67 6.36
C GLN A 280 50.33 17.60 4.89
N ALA A 281 49.49 17.03 4.02
CA ALA A 281 49.75 16.99 2.58
C ALA A 281 49.86 18.40 1.98
N GLU A 282 48.97 19.33 2.36
CA GLU A 282 49.05 20.74 1.95
C GLU A 282 50.39 21.37 2.35
N THR A 283 50.83 21.13 3.59
CA THR A 283 52.10 21.65 4.10
C THR A 283 53.29 21.08 3.32
N VAL A 284 53.31 19.77 3.08
CA VAL A 284 54.36 19.10 2.30
C VAL A 284 54.38 19.62 0.87
N LEU A 285 53.22 19.76 0.22
CA LEU A 285 53.12 20.30 -1.13
C LEU A 285 53.60 21.76 -1.20
N ARG A 286 53.33 22.57 -0.17
CA ARG A 286 53.86 23.94 -0.07
C ARG A 286 55.38 23.94 0.03
N THR A 287 55.95 23.10 0.92
CA THR A 287 57.40 22.97 1.06
C THR A 287 58.06 22.48 -0.23
N GLN A 288 57.52 21.44 -0.86
CA GLN A 288 58.01 20.96 -2.16
C GLN A 288 57.93 22.03 -3.25
N ARG A 289 56.86 22.83 -3.29
CA ARG A 289 56.76 23.96 -4.23
C ARG A 289 57.86 24.99 -3.97
N GLU A 290 58.11 25.35 -2.71
CA GLU A 290 59.17 26.30 -2.34
C GLU A 290 60.57 25.75 -2.70
N GLU A 291 60.83 24.46 -2.45
CA GLU A 291 62.06 23.78 -2.84
C GLU A 291 62.25 23.71 -4.36
N LEU A 292 61.19 23.40 -5.10
CA LEU A 292 61.21 23.39 -6.57
C LEU A 292 61.48 24.78 -7.14
N VAL A 293 60.88 25.84 -6.57
CA VAL A 293 61.15 27.22 -6.97
C VAL A 293 62.62 27.59 -6.69
N LYS A 294 63.13 27.24 -5.50
CA LYS A 294 64.55 27.47 -5.16
C LYS A 294 65.50 26.69 -6.07
N ALA A 295 65.20 25.43 -6.35
CA ALA A 295 65.97 24.59 -7.26
C ALA A 295 65.95 25.19 -8.67
N GLY A 296 64.78 25.62 -9.16
CA GLY A 296 64.63 26.30 -10.45
C GLY A 296 65.45 27.59 -10.53
N ALA A 297 65.36 28.45 -9.52
CA ALA A 297 66.17 29.67 -9.44
C ALA A 297 67.68 29.36 -9.43
N GLY A 298 68.11 28.39 -8.63
CA GLY A 298 69.51 27.95 -8.58
C GLY A 298 70.00 27.33 -9.89
N THR A 299 69.15 26.62 -10.63
CA THR A 299 69.50 26.12 -11.96
C THR A 299 69.63 27.24 -12.99
N LEU A 300 68.77 28.27 -12.91
CA LEU A 300 68.85 29.45 -13.77
C LEU A 300 70.14 30.22 -13.50
N GLU A 301 70.46 30.47 -12.22
CA GLU A 301 71.70 31.14 -11.81
C GLU A 301 72.95 30.40 -12.29
N ARG A 302 72.96 29.05 -12.19
CA ARG A 302 74.06 28.24 -12.75
C ARG A 302 74.13 28.34 -14.28
N ALA A 303 72.99 28.35 -14.97
CA ALA A 303 72.95 28.50 -16.42
C ALA A 303 73.48 29.88 -16.86
N GLU A 304 73.09 30.96 -16.16
CA GLU A 304 73.59 32.31 -16.38
C GLU A 304 75.10 32.41 -16.11
N ALA A 305 75.59 31.83 -15.01
CA ALA A 305 77.02 31.79 -14.69
C ALA A 305 77.83 31.01 -15.74
N ILE A 306 77.29 29.90 -16.26
CA ILE A 306 77.90 29.16 -17.36
C ILE A 306 77.91 30.01 -18.63
N ALA A 307 76.80 30.66 -18.99
CA ALA A 307 76.72 31.54 -20.16
C ALA A 307 77.67 32.74 -20.04
N GLN A 308 77.87 33.29 -18.84
CA GLN A 308 78.85 34.32 -18.55
C GLN A 308 80.28 33.79 -18.79
N ARG A 309 80.64 32.63 -18.24
CA ARG A 309 81.95 32.01 -18.46
C ARG A 309 82.22 31.69 -19.93
N TYR A 310 81.21 31.23 -20.68
CA TYR A 310 81.35 31.01 -22.12
C TYR A 310 81.61 32.32 -22.88
N ARG A 311 80.93 33.42 -22.50
CA ARG A 311 81.21 34.75 -23.07
C ARG A 311 82.63 35.21 -22.75
N GLU A 312 83.05 35.12 -21.49
CA GLU A 312 84.43 35.45 -21.07
C GLU A 312 85.48 34.60 -21.81
N GLN A 313 85.23 33.29 -21.98
CA GLN A 313 86.10 32.41 -22.76
C GLN A 313 86.15 32.81 -24.24
N THR A 314 85.02 33.19 -24.83
CA THR A 314 84.95 33.64 -26.23
C THR A 314 85.75 34.93 -26.41
N GLU A 315 85.55 35.91 -25.54
CA GLU A 315 86.32 37.17 -25.54
C GLU A 315 87.82 36.94 -25.31
N ALA A 316 88.19 36.03 -24.40
CA ALA A 316 89.59 35.67 -24.17
C ALA A 316 90.21 34.96 -25.38
N LEU A 317 89.46 34.09 -26.08
CA LEU A 317 89.88 33.44 -27.31
C LEU A 317 90.04 34.45 -28.46
N GLU A 318 89.09 35.38 -28.61
CA GLU A 318 89.20 36.47 -29.59
C GLU A 318 90.43 37.35 -29.31
N ALA A 319 90.67 37.72 -28.05
CA ALA A 319 91.85 38.48 -27.64
C ALA A 319 93.15 37.69 -27.87
N MET A 320 93.16 36.38 -27.61
CA MET A 320 94.30 35.52 -27.88
C MET A 320 94.56 35.39 -29.40
N SER A 321 93.51 35.23 -30.21
CA SER A 321 93.60 35.23 -31.67
C SER A 321 94.17 36.54 -32.20
N ALA A 322 93.67 37.68 -31.72
CA ALA A 322 94.17 39.00 -32.11
C ALA A 322 95.65 39.21 -31.73
N ARG A 323 96.08 38.68 -30.57
CA ARG A 323 97.49 38.67 -30.17
C ARG A 323 98.34 37.77 -31.07
N PHE A 324 97.84 36.58 -31.43
CA PHE A 324 98.52 35.69 -32.37
C PHE A 324 98.67 36.34 -33.74
N ASP A 325 97.64 37.00 -34.27
CA ASP A 325 97.73 37.74 -35.55
C ASP A 325 98.75 38.88 -35.48
N THR A 326 98.76 39.62 -34.36
CA THR A 326 99.75 40.68 -34.11
C THR A 326 101.17 40.13 -34.02
N GLU A 327 101.36 39.00 -33.34
CA GLU A 327 102.69 38.38 -33.22
C GLU A 327 103.14 37.74 -34.54
N GLN A 328 102.22 37.16 -35.31
CA GLN A 328 102.48 36.63 -36.64
C GLN A 328 102.89 37.75 -37.62
N THR A 329 102.22 38.90 -37.59
CA THR A 329 102.58 40.07 -38.41
C THR A 329 103.94 40.65 -38.02
N LYS A 330 104.26 40.76 -36.72
CA LYS A 330 105.61 41.11 -36.25
C LYS A 330 106.66 40.11 -36.72
N MET A 331 106.40 38.81 -36.60
CA MET A 331 107.35 37.78 -37.03
C MET A 331 107.59 37.84 -38.54
N ARG A 332 106.55 38.09 -39.35
CA ARG A 332 106.72 38.36 -40.78
C ARG A 332 107.58 39.60 -41.04
N ALA A 333 107.36 40.69 -40.30
CA ALA A 333 108.17 41.89 -40.43
C ALA A 333 109.64 41.65 -40.05
N VAL A 334 109.91 40.90 -38.97
CA VAL A 334 111.27 40.51 -38.56
C VAL A 334 111.94 39.60 -39.60
N ILE A 335 111.20 38.65 -40.18
CA ILE A 335 111.73 37.79 -41.26
C ILE A 335 112.07 38.62 -42.50
N GLU A 336 111.22 39.59 -42.86
CA GLU A 336 111.49 40.48 -43.99
C GLU A 336 112.67 41.41 -43.71
N ASP A 337 112.81 41.91 -42.48
CA ASP A 337 113.97 42.70 -42.03
C ASP A 337 115.26 41.88 -42.01
N GLN A 338 115.22 40.62 -41.57
CA GLN A 338 116.36 39.70 -41.69
C GLN A 338 116.72 39.41 -43.14
N ARG A 339 115.72 39.29 -44.03
CA ARG A 339 115.94 39.07 -45.46
C ARG A 339 116.53 40.30 -46.14
N SER A 340 116.05 41.51 -45.80
CA SER A 340 116.62 42.76 -46.31
C SER A 340 118.05 42.94 -45.80
N LEU A 341 118.31 42.76 -44.50
CA LEU A 341 119.65 42.77 -43.92
C LEU A 341 120.59 41.76 -44.59
N ALA A 342 120.13 40.54 -44.87
CA ALA A 342 120.93 39.54 -45.57
C ALA A 342 121.22 39.95 -47.02
N THR A 343 120.25 40.58 -47.69
CA THR A 343 120.41 41.11 -49.06
C THR A 343 121.38 42.29 -49.09
N ASP A 344 121.27 43.20 -48.12
CA ASP A 344 122.17 44.33 -47.94
C ASP A 344 123.60 43.86 -47.63
N LEU A 345 123.76 42.87 -46.74
CA LEU A 345 125.05 42.24 -46.45
C LEU A 345 125.64 41.60 -47.71
N ALA A 346 124.83 40.88 -48.50
CA ALA A 346 125.27 40.30 -49.76
C ALA A 346 125.75 41.37 -50.75
N SER A 347 124.99 42.46 -50.91
CA SER A 347 125.38 43.59 -51.76
C SER A 347 126.63 44.32 -51.26
N SER A 348 126.80 44.42 -49.94
CA SER A 348 127.99 45.01 -49.31
C SER A 348 129.23 44.15 -49.59
N ILE A 349 129.14 42.83 -49.40
CA ILE A 349 130.20 41.87 -49.75
C ILE A 349 130.54 41.97 -51.23
N GLU A 350 129.55 42.07 -52.11
CA GLU A 350 129.78 42.23 -53.55
C GLU A 350 130.48 43.55 -53.89
N SER A 351 130.04 44.66 -53.30
CA SER A 351 130.70 45.96 -53.47
C SER A 351 132.13 45.98 -52.91
N GLN A 352 132.37 45.25 -51.80
CA GLN A 352 133.68 45.15 -51.16
C GLN A 352 134.61 44.26 -51.99
N ALA A 353 134.09 43.17 -52.59
CA ALA A 353 134.80 42.34 -53.55
C ALA A 353 135.19 43.12 -54.81
N GLN A 354 134.28 43.94 -55.35
CA GLN A 354 134.57 44.82 -56.50
C GLN A 354 135.66 45.86 -56.17
N ARG A 355 135.61 46.48 -54.97
CA ARG A 355 136.68 47.39 -54.52
C ARG A 355 138.03 46.69 -54.37
N ILE A 356 138.04 45.44 -53.90
CA ILE A 356 139.26 44.63 -53.81
C ILE A 356 139.81 44.34 -55.22
N ASP A 357 138.96 43.97 -56.19
CA ASP A 357 139.37 43.75 -57.59
C ASP A 357 139.98 45.02 -58.21
N ASP A 358 139.33 46.17 -58.02
CA ASP A 358 139.81 47.48 -58.49
C ASP A 358 141.16 47.89 -57.87
N THR A 359 141.38 47.54 -56.60
CA THR A 359 142.64 47.83 -55.89
C THR A 359 143.75 46.91 -56.39
N LEU A 360 143.45 45.62 -56.57
CA LEU A 360 144.38 44.65 -57.16
C LEU A 360 144.80 45.09 -58.56
N ARG A 361 143.86 45.53 -59.41
CA ARG A 361 144.18 46.06 -60.75
C ARG A 361 145.08 47.29 -60.71
N ARG A 362 144.82 48.24 -59.80
CA ARG A 362 145.69 49.44 -59.62
C ARG A 362 147.09 49.06 -59.18
N THR A 363 147.23 48.20 -58.18
CA THR A 363 148.56 47.76 -57.70
C THR A 363 149.34 47.00 -58.78
N LEU A 364 148.66 46.18 -59.61
CA LEU A 364 149.31 45.52 -60.74
C LEU A 364 149.82 46.54 -61.79
N SER A 365 149.05 47.59 -62.05
CA SER A 365 149.41 48.67 -62.96
C SER A 365 150.62 49.48 -62.45
N GLU A 366 150.62 49.85 -61.17
CA GLU A 366 151.74 50.56 -60.53
C GLU A 366 153.02 49.71 -60.48
N LEU A 367 152.89 48.39 -60.30
CA LEU A 367 154.03 47.47 -60.35
C LEU A 367 154.64 47.37 -61.75
N MET A 368 153.80 47.40 -62.79
CA MET A 368 154.27 47.44 -64.18
C MET A 368 155.00 48.77 -64.49
N GLU A 369 154.47 49.90 -64.03
CA GLU A 369 155.05 51.23 -64.25
C GLU A 369 156.39 51.45 -63.49
N THR A 370 156.53 50.87 -62.30
CA THR A 370 157.81 50.89 -61.57
C THR A 370 158.86 49.97 -62.19
N SER A 371 158.45 48.86 -62.81
CA SER A 371 159.37 47.95 -63.51
C SER A 371 160.00 48.60 -64.76
N THR A 372 159.24 49.42 -65.49
CA THR A 372 159.73 50.12 -66.68
C THR A 372 160.68 51.27 -66.32
N GLN A 373 160.42 52.01 -65.24
CA GLN A 373 161.34 53.06 -64.75
C GLN A 373 162.69 52.51 -64.23
N LEU A 374 162.72 51.27 -63.71
CA LEU A 374 163.96 50.62 -63.25
C LEU A 374 164.87 50.19 -64.43
N ALA A 375 164.25 49.77 -65.54
CA ALA A 375 164.97 49.41 -66.77
C ALA A 375 165.65 50.64 -67.42
N GLU A 376 165.00 51.81 -67.38
CA GLU A 376 165.49 53.05 -68.00
C GLU A 376 166.68 53.67 -67.24
N ARG A 377 166.68 53.58 -65.90
CA ARG A 377 167.79 54.04 -65.05
C ARG A 377 169.07 53.20 -65.18
N THR A 378 168.96 51.94 -65.57
CA THR A 378 170.11 51.01 -65.69
C THR A 378 170.85 51.20 -67.02
N ALA A 379 170.17 51.67 -68.07
CA ALA A 379 170.77 52.01 -69.37
C ALA A 379 171.57 53.33 -69.35
N ALA A 380 171.15 54.32 -68.54
CA ALA A 380 171.77 55.65 -68.48
C ALA A 380 173.13 55.70 -67.74
N SER A 381 173.43 54.74 -66.86
CA SER A 381 174.73 54.69 -66.14
C SER A 381 175.86 54.02 -66.95
N GLY A 382 175.56 53.29 -68.02
CA GLY A 382 176.57 52.59 -68.84
C GLY A 382 177.33 53.49 -69.84
N THR A 383 176.73 54.60 -70.27
CA THR A 383 177.29 55.47 -71.33
C THR A 383 178.33 56.46 -70.78
N VAL A 384 178.10 57.02 -69.58
CA VAL A 384 178.97 58.03 -68.93
C VAL A 384 180.31 57.45 -68.43
N PHE A 385 180.39 56.13 -68.18
CA PHE A 385 181.62 55.46 -67.78
C PHE A 385 182.56 55.17 -68.98
N SER A 386 182.01 54.98 -70.18
CA SER A 386 182.81 54.71 -71.39
C SER A 386 183.49 55.96 -71.96
N GLU A 387 182.86 57.14 -71.81
CA GLU A 387 183.36 58.41 -72.34
C GLU A 387 184.53 58.97 -71.50
N ARG A 388 184.57 58.69 -70.19
CA ARG A 388 185.65 59.08 -69.27
C ARG A 388 186.92 58.23 -69.40
N MET A 389 186.84 57.01 -69.92
CA MET A 389 187.99 56.10 -70.12
C MET A 389 188.75 56.35 -71.44
N ALA A 390 188.15 57.05 -72.41
CA ALA A 390 188.80 57.36 -73.69
C ALA A 390 189.72 58.60 -73.63
N ALA A 391 189.45 59.57 -72.75
CA ALA A 391 190.25 60.80 -72.62
C ALA A 391 191.57 60.60 -71.85
N VAL A 392 191.65 59.63 -70.92
CA VAL A 392 192.85 59.34 -70.11
C VAL A 392 193.93 58.56 -70.90
N ARG A 393 193.59 57.98 -72.07
CA ARG A 393 194.54 57.23 -72.92
C ARG A 393 195.39 58.11 -73.85
N LYS A 394 195.12 59.42 -74.01
CA LYS A 394 195.82 60.27 -75.01
C LYS A 394 196.87 61.25 -74.44
N GLU A 395 197.02 61.35 -73.12
CA GLU A 395 197.99 62.26 -72.46
C GLU A 395 199.08 61.55 -71.63
N GLY A 396 199.26 60.24 -71.84
CA GLY A 396 200.19 59.38 -71.08
C GLY A 396 201.38 58.83 -71.89
N SER A 397 201.93 59.56 -72.86
CA SER A 397 203.29 59.27 -73.34
C SER A 397 204.02 60.55 -73.77
N VAL A 398 204.46 61.30 -72.78
CA VAL A 398 205.73 62.04 -72.90
C VAL A 398 206.85 61.00 -72.83
N SER A 399 207.70 61.01 -73.85
CA SER A 399 209.12 60.69 -73.83
C SER A 399 209.69 60.07 -72.54
N THR A 400 209.96 58.76 -72.57
CA THR A 400 211.02 58.01 -71.85
C THR A 400 211.16 56.71 -72.70
N GLU A 401 212.27 56.30 -73.30
CA GLU A 401 213.69 56.55 -73.14
C GLU A 401 214.38 56.49 -74.52
N ALA A 402 215.26 57.45 -74.79
CA ALA A 402 216.56 57.08 -75.33
C ALA A 402 217.40 56.58 -74.15
N LEU A 403 218.17 55.53 -74.39
CA LEU A 403 219.38 55.09 -73.69
C LEU A 403 219.28 53.87 -72.75
N VAL A 404 219.33 52.68 -73.36
CA VAL A 404 220.53 51.83 -73.26
C VAL A 404 221.13 51.76 -74.66
N VAL A 405 222.43 52.04 -74.82
CA VAL A 405 223.16 51.80 -76.08
C VAL A 405 223.77 50.41 -76.03
N ALA A 406 223.25 49.52 -76.88
CA ALA A 406 223.89 48.40 -77.53
C ALA A 406 223.15 48.14 -78.85
#